data_AF-A0A8X8KH06-F1
#
_entry.id   AF-A0A8X8KH06-F1
#
_cell.length_a   1.000
_cell.length_b   1.000
_cell.length_c   1.000
_cell.angle_alpha   90.00
_cell.angle_beta   90.00
_cell.angle_gamma   90.00
#
_symmetry.space_group_name_H-M   'P 1'
#
loop_
_entity.id
_entity.type
_entity.pdbx_description
1 polymer ?
#
loop_
_entity_poly.entity_id
_entity_poly.type
_entity_poly.pdbx_seq_one_letter_code
_entity_poly.pdbx_strand_id
1 'polypeptide(L)'
;MEYSVDEFQYDSLPQKLSESIIEKENILNGIKHRYAKEVGKVFYEAQQEFSDYNNGGLFKKWYSSLGFKQRNVYNYIQIYNEVQQLHGDQLETFEELPKRLQLEVSKPSHIPELKEKVLDGDIKTHKEYKELERQLKQRDEQNAQLQSQVEQAQRSEEIAKKQLEDAESREPEVIEKYMEPEDYQSIKNMNEHLESEREYYKKLADDFRNEVKDMMDQPSNAATFTKENDNEDYTPILLKILEPSELFIQNYKNHISEQEVINKLEKIIKKLKEQ
;
A
#
# COMPACT_ATOMS: atom_id res chain seq x y z
N MET A 1 -38.59 -35.67 -0.60
CA MET A 1 -39.88 -36.29 -0.93
C MET A 1 -40.86 -35.17 -1.20
N GLU A 2 -41.05 -34.87 -2.48
CA GLU A 2 -42.05 -33.93 -2.96
C GLU A 2 -43.41 -34.61 -2.83
N TYR A 3 -44.26 -34.11 -1.93
CA TYR A 3 -45.65 -34.54 -1.90
C TYR A 3 -46.33 -33.88 -3.10
N SER A 4 -46.49 -34.64 -4.19
CA SER A 4 -47.49 -34.33 -5.21
C SER A 4 -48.84 -34.35 -4.52
N VAL A 5 -49.48 -33.18 -4.43
CA VAL A 5 -50.90 -33.11 -4.14
C VAL A 5 -51.56 -33.55 -5.43
N ASP A 6 -52.09 -34.78 -5.47
CA ASP A 6 -52.91 -35.23 -6.60
C ASP A 6 -54.00 -34.18 -6.81
N GLU A 7 -53.95 -33.52 -7.96
CA GLU A 7 -54.88 -32.47 -8.33
C GLU A 7 -56.27 -33.11 -8.54
N PHE A 8 -57.29 -32.56 -7.91
CA PHE A 8 -58.63 -33.14 -7.94
C PHE A 8 -59.16 -33.12 -9.39
N GLN A 9 -59.52 -34.30 -9.93
CA GLN A 9 -59.88 -34.43 -11.35
C GLN A 9 -61.38 -34.17 -11.58
N TYR A 10 -61.75 -32.91 -11.82
CA TYR A 10 -63.15 -32.47 -12.02
C TYR A 10 -63.79 -33.05 -13.27
N ASP A 11 -63.00 -33.25 -14.34
CA ASP A 11 -63.48 -33.69 -15.66
C ASP A 11 -63.98 -35.15 -15.68
N SER A 12 -63.62 -35.93 -14.65
CA SER A 12 -64.08 -37.30 -14.49
C SER A 12 -65.49 -37.42 -13.89
N LEU A 13 -66.09 -36.30 -13.46
CA LEU A 13 -67.37 -36.26 -12.77
C LEU A 13 -68.52 -35.82 -13.68
N PRO A 14 -69.77 -36.22 -13.38
CA PRO A 14 -70.94 -35.66 -14.05
C PRO A 14 -70.98 -34.13 -13.92
N GLN A 15 -71.32 -33.42 -15.00
CA GLN A 15 -71.29 -31.95 -15.07
C GLN A 15 -71.98 -31.26 -13.89
N LYS A 16 -73.19 -31.70 -13.51
CA LYS A 16 -73.92 -31.12 -12.37
C LYS A 16 -73.17 -31.26 -11.04
N LEU A 17 -72.42 -32.36 -10.87
CA LEU A 17 -71.62 -32.60 -9.67
C LEU A 17 -70.33 -31.77 -9.70
N SER A 18 -69.65 -31.65 -10.85
CA SER A 18 -68.46 -30.81 -10.96
C SER A 18 -68.78 -29.33 -10.70
N GLU A 19 -69.87 -28.81 -11.28
CA GLU A 19 -70.37 -27.45 -11.01
C GLU A 19 -70.62 -27.22 -9.51
N SER A 20 -71.25 -28.17 -8.82
CA SER A 20 -71.52 -28.06 -7.39
C SER A 20 -70.25 -28.08 -6.54
N ILE A 21 -69.26 -28.91 -6.89
CA ILE A 21 -67.97 -28.96 -6.17
C ILE A 21 -67.23 -27.64 -6.36
N ILE A 22 -67.15 -27.11 -7.58
CA ILE A 22 -66.53 -25.81 -7.88
C ILE A 22 -67.21 -24.69 -7.07
N GLU A 23 -68.54 -24.69 -6.99
CA GLU A 23 -69.28 -23.74 -6.16
C GLU A 23 -68.86 -23.82 -4.68
N LYS A 24 -68.77 -25.03 -4.11
CA LYS A 24 -68.34 -25.21 -2.71
C LYS A 24 -66.89 -24.80 -2.49
N GLU A 25 -66.02 -25.09 -3.44
CA GLU A 25 -64.62 -24.69 -3.39
C GLU A 25 -64.48 -23.16 -3.40
N ASN A 26 -65.20 -22.47 -4.28
CA ASN A 26 -65.21 -21.00 -4.33
C ASN A 26 -65.70 -20.39 -3.01
N ILE A 27 -66.74 -20.96 -2.40
CA ILE A 27 -67.21 -20.54 -1.07
C ILE A 27 -66.12 -20.74 -0.02
N LEU A 28 -65.48 -21.92 0.03
CA LEU A 28 -64.42 -22.21 1.00
C LEU A 28 -63.20 -21.31 0.81
N ASN A 29 -62.79 -21.06 -0.42
CA ASN A 29 -61.70 -20.15 -0.74
C ASN A 29 -62.03 -18.73 -0.25
N GLY A 30 -63.24 -18.22 -0.57
CA GLY A 30 -63.68 -16.91 -0.08
C GLY A 30 -63.67 -16.79 1.45
N ILE A 31 -64.10 -17.84 2.17
CA ILE A 31 -64.02 -17.89 3.63
C ILE A 31 -62.56 -17.85 4.09
N LYS A 32 -61.70 -18.71 3.51
CA LYS A 32 -60.29 -18.85 3.88
C LYS A 32 -59.50 -17.55 3.70
N HIS A 33 -59.74 -16.83 2.60
CA HIS A 33 -59.11 -15.56 2.29
C HIS A 33 -59.50 -14.46 3.28
N ARG A 34 -60.81 -14.33 3.58
CA ARG A 34 -61.30 -13.33 4.54
C ARG A 34 -61.00 -13.66 6.00
N TYR A 35 -60.92 -14.94 6.36
CA TYR A 35 -60.78 -15.40 7.74
C TYR A 35 -59.60 -14.75 8.47
N ALA A 36 -58.45 -14.59 7.80
CA ALA A 36 -57.27 -14.01 8.43
C ALA A 36 -57.48 -12.53 8.81
N LYS A 37 -58.11 -11.75 7.93
CA LYS A 37 -58.46 -10.35 8.16
C LYS A 37 -59.47 -10.19 9.28
N GLU A 38 -60.59 -10.92 9.22
CA GLU A 38 -61.68 -10.82 10.19
C GLU A 38 -61.21 -11.20 11.61
N VAL A 39 -60.46 -12.30 11.72
CA VAL A 39 -59.87 -12.72 13.01
C VAL A 39 -58.82 -11.71 13.49
N GLY A 40 -58.01 -11.18 12.59
CA GLY A 40 -57.02 -10.16 12.89
C GLY A 40 -57.63 -8.87 13.44
N LYS A 41 -58.74 -8.43 12.85
CA LYS A 41 -59.52 -7.27 13.31
C LYS A 41 -59.98 -7.44 14.76
N VAL A 42 -60.66 -8.56 15.05
CA VAL A 42 -61.15 -8.85 16.41
C VAL A 42 -60.01 -8.88 17.42
N PHE A 43 -58.87 -9.50 17.07
CA PHE A 43 -57.72 -9.52 17.98
C PHE A 43 -57.05 -8.15 18.14
N TYR A 44 -57.00 -7.34 17.08
CA TYR A 44 -56.48 -5.99 17.14
C TYR A 44 -57.33 -5.11 18.06
N GLU A 45 -58.66 -5.10 17.86
CA GLU A 45 -59.61 -4.35 18.67
C GLU A 45 -59.56 -4.79 20.13
N ALA A 46 -59.64 -6.10 20.39
CA ALA A 46 -59.54 -6.64 21.75
C ALA A 46 -58.19 -6.35 22.42
N GLN A 47 -57.09 -6.28 21.66
CA GLN A 47 -55.79 -5.88 22.20
C GLN A 47 -55.80 -4.42 22.67
N GLN A 48 -56.43 -3.51 21.90
CA GLN A 48 -56.56 -2.11 22.29
C GLN A 48 -57.51 -1.95 23.48
N GLU A 49 -58.65 -2.62 23.49
CA GLU A 49 -59.62 -2.51 24.58
C GLU A 49 -59.09 -3.09 25.89
N PHE A 50 -58.33 -4.19 25.84
CA PHE A 50 -57.84 -4.86 27.03
C PHE A 50 -56.50 -4.30 27.51
N SER A 51 -55.89 -3.32 26.82
CA SER A 51 -54.62 -2.71 27.23
C SER A 51 -54.75 -1.98 28.56
N ASP A 52 -55.92 -1.40 28.84
CA ASP A 52 -56.18 -0.64 30.07
C ASP A 52 -56.31 -1.55 31.30
N TYR A 53 -56.59 -2.84 31.07
CA TYR A 53 -56.75 -3.87 32.11
C TYR A 53 -55.54 -4.81 32.19
N ASN A 54 -54.39 -4.40 31.62
CA ASN A 54 -53.24 -5.26 31.38
C ASN A 54 -52.42 -5.64 32.63
N ASN A 55 -52.90 -5.34 33.85
CA ASN A 55 -52.30 -5.73 35.12
C ASN A 55 -52.23 -7.26 35.36
N GLY A 56 -52.60 -8.09 34.37
CA GLY A 56 -52.47 -9.54 34.45
C GLY A 56 -52.49 -10.26 33.10
N GLY A 57 -52.16 -9.57 32.00
CA GLY A 57 -52.17 -10.15 30.65
C GLY A 57 -53.55 -10.63 30.23
N LEU A 58 -54.61 -9.83 30.48
CA LEU A 58 -56.01 -10.18 30.20
C LEU A 58 -56.20 -10.64 28.75
N PHE A 59 -55.63 -9.90 27.79
CA PHE A 59 -55.64 -10.27 26.37
C PHE A 59 -55.05 -11.66 26.14
N LYS A 60 -53.91 -11.96 26.77
CA LYS A 60 -53.27 -13.28 26.70
C LYS A 60 -54.13 -14.40 27.27
N LYS A 61 -54.74 -14.18 28.43
CA LYS A 61 -55.64 -15.16 29.06
C LYS A 61 -56.87 -15.42 28.19
N TRP A 62 -57.46 -14.36 27.65
CA TRP A 62 -58.64 -14.43 26.81
C TRP A 62 -58.38 -15.23 25.52
N TYR A 63 -57.41 -14.85 24.69
CA TYR A 63 -57.16 -15.60 23.46
C TYR A 63 -56.72 -17.05 23.74
N SER A 64 -56.03 -17.29 24.87
CA SER A 64 -55.62 -18.64 25.26
C SER A 64 -56.82 -19.51 25.66
N SER A 65 -57.83 -18.92 26.31
CA SER A 65 -59.09 -19.61 26.67
C SER A 65 -59.88 -20.04 25.43
N LEU A 66 -59.74 -19.32 24.32
CA LEU A 66 -60.31 -19.65 23.02
C LEU A 66 -59.48 -20.69 22.24
N GLY A 67 -58.36 -21.16 22.80
CA GLY A 67 -57.47 -22.15 22.17
C GLY A 67 -56.47 -21.58 21.16
N PHE A 68 -56.36 -20.26 21.04
CA PHE A 68 -55.39 -19.65 20.13
C PHE A 68 -53.99 -19.62 20.72
N LYS A 69 -53.00 -19.98 19.91
CA LYS A 69 -51.58 -19.81 20.25
C LYS A 69 -51.18 -18.36 20.03
N GLN A 70 -50.38 -17.81 20.95
CA GLN A 70 -49.84 -16.45 20.87
C GLN A 70 -49.30 -16.10 19.47
N ARG A 71 -48.48 -16.98 18.89
CA ARG A 71 -47.92 -16.78 17.55
C ARG A 71 -48.99 -16.53 16.48
N ASN A 72 -50.08 -17.29 16.50
CA ASN A 72 -51.14 -17.15 15.51
C ASN A 72 -51.93 -15.86 15.71
N VAL A 73 -52.19 -15.47 16.96
CA VAL A 73 -52.88 -14.21 17.30
C VAL A 73 -52.13 -13.03 16.71
N TYR A 74 -50.82 -12.92 17.00
CA TYR A 74 -50.02 -11.83 16.48
C TYR A 74 -49.84 -11.88 14.96
N ASN A 75 -49.77 -13.07 14.36
CA ASN A 75 -49.77 -13.20 12.90
C ASN A 75 -51.07 -12.63 12.28
N TYR A 76 -52.23 -12.88 12.89
CA TYR A 76 -53.51 -12.32 12.40
C TYR A 76 -53.58 -10.81 12.58
N ILE A 77 -53.17 -10.30 13.75
CA ILE A 77 -53.09 -8.86 14.01
C ILE A 77 -52.19 -8.18 12.96
N GLN A 78 -51.05 -8.78 12.67
CA GLN A 78 -50.10 -8.26 11.69
C GLN A 78 -50.68 -8.20 10.28
N ILE A 79 -51.41 -9.24 9.86
CA ILE A 79 -52.14 -9.24 8.58
C ILE A 79 -53.19 -8.11 8.57
N TYR A 80 -53.93 -7.92 9.67
CA TYR A 80 -54.92 -6.85 9.73
C TYR A 80 -54.30 -5.44 9.73
N ASN A 81 -53.16 -5.25 10.40
CA ASN A 81 -52.42 -4.00 10.33
C ASN A 81 -51.99 -3.67 8.90
N GLU A 82 -51.60 -4.68 8.13
CA GLU A 82 -51.25 -4.51 6.72
C GLU A 82 -52.48 -4.11 5.89
N VAL A 83 -53.62 -4.80 6.08
CA VAL A 83 -54.89 -4.45 5.43
C VAL A 83 -55.26 -2.98 5.63
N GLN A 84 -55.05 -2.44 6.83
CA GLN A 84 -55.36 -1.03 7.13
C GLN A 84 -54.49 -0.03 6.33
N GLN A 85 -53.34 -0.46 5.84
CA GLN A 85 -52.41 0.36 5.05
C GLN A 85 -52.63 0.24 3.55
N LEU A 86 -53.38 -0.77 3.10
CA LEU A 86 -53.62 -1.04 1.68
C LEU A 86 -54.95 -0.45 1.22
N HIS A 87 -55.00 -0.03 -0.04
CA HIS A 87 -56.16 0.62 -0.63
C HIS A 87 -56.37 0.17 -2.10
N GLY A 88 -57.61 0.26 -2.57
CA GLY A 88 -57.96 -0.06 -3.96
C GLY A 88 -57.52 -1.47 -4.37
N ASP A 89 -56.99 -1.58 -5.58
CA ASP A 89 -56.56 -2.83 -6.21
C ASP A 89 -55.52 -3.60 -5.37
N GLN A 90 -54.64 -2.90 -4.64
CA GLN A 90 -53.64 -3.55 -3.78
C GLN A 90 -54.28 -4.29 -2.60
N LEU A 91 -55.38 -3.75 -2.05
CA LEU A 91 -56.12 -4.41 -0.99
C LEU A 91 -56.85 -5.65 -1.52
N GLU A 92 -57.47 -5.54 -2.70
CA GLU A 92 -58.14 -6.66 -3.36
C GLU A 92 -57.15 -7.80 -3.63
N THR A 93 -56.02 -7.51 -4.27
CA THR A 93 -54.95 -8.49 -4.50
C THR A 93 -54.49 -9.11 -3.20
N PHE A 94 -54.21 -8.31 -2.16
CA PHE A 94 -53.74 -8.82 -0.88
C PHE A 94 -54.75 -9.78 -0.20
N GLU A 95 -56.03 -9.44 -0.22
CA GLU A 95 -57.07 -10.28 0.39
C GLU A 95 -57.20 -11.63 -0.33
N GLU A 96 -56.99 -11.67 -1.65
CA GLU A 96 -56.99 -12.90 -2.45
C GLU A 96 -55.72 -13.76 -2.28
N LEU A 97 -54.65 -13.22 -1.70
CA LEU A 97 -53.44 -14.00 -1.49
C LEU A 97 -53.65 -15.20 -0.54
N PRO A 98 -52.90 -16.29 -0.74
CA PRO A 98 -52.78 -17.33 0.28
C PRO A 98 -52.27 -16.73 1.60
N LYS A 99 -52.85 -17.15 2.74
CA LYS A 99 -52.46 -16.70 4.10
C LYS A 99 -50.94 -16.68 4.36
N ARG A 100 -50.19 -17.63 3.81
CA ARG A 100 -48.74 -17.67 3.97
C ARG A 100 -48.07 -16.46 3.33
N LEU A 101 -48.48 -16.08 2.12
CA LEU A 101 -47.97 -14.89 1.43
C LEU A 101 -48.40 -13.61 2.13
N GLN A 102 -49.68 -13.49 2.51
CA GLN A 102 -50.17 -12.37 3.34
C GLN A 102 -49.25 -12.18 4.56
N LEU A 103 -48.97 -13.26 5.29
CA LEU A 103 -48.09 -13.19 6.46
C LEU A 103 -46.66 -12.76 6.12
N GLU A 104 -46.05 -13.23 5.02
CA GLU A 104 -44.69 -12.83 4.64
C GLU A 104 -44.60 -11.33 4.34
N VAL A 105 -45.55 -10.78 3.58
CA VAL A 105 -45.52 -9.36 3.22
C VAL A 105 -45.93 -8.45 4.38
N SER A 106 -46.73 -8.92 5.33
CA SER A 106 -47.09 -8.14 6.52
C SER A 106 -45.97 -8.08 7.57
N LYS A 107 -44.88 -8.86 7.44
CA LYS A 107 -43.81 -8.89 8.46
C LYS A 107 -43.08 -7.55 8.51
N PRO A 108 -42.65 -7.08 9.69
CA PRO A 108 -41.79 -5.89 9.78
C PRO A 108 -40.47 -6.04 8.99
N SER A 109 -39.99 -7.28 8.84
CA SER A 109 -38.75 -7.61 8.14
C SER A 109 -38.97 -7.95 6.65
N HIS A 110 -40.09 -7.56 6.05
CA HIS A 110 -40.34 -7.84 4.63
C HIS A 110 -39.36 -7.07 3.74
N ILE A 111 -39.06 -7.60 2.55
CA ILE A 111 -38.30 -6.88 1.54
C ILE A 111 -39.29 -6.02 0.74
N PRO A 112 -39.16 -4.68 0.71
CA PRO A 112 -40.12 -3.79 0.04
C PRO A 112 -40.37 -4.15 -1.43
N GLU A 113 -39.30 -4.44 -2.18
CA GLU A 113 -39.38 -4.83 -3.59
C GLU A 113 -40.24 -6.10 -3.80
N LEU A 114 -40.15 -7.08 -2.89
CA LEU A 114 -40.96 -8.29 -2.99
C LEU A 114 -42.40 -8.05 -2.58
N LYS A 115 -42.65 -7.15 -1.62
CA LYS A 115 -44.00 -6.79 -1.22
C LYS A 115 -44.74 -6.12 -2.38
N GLU A 116 -44.11 -5.17 -3.05
CA GLU A 116 -44.66 -4.51 -4.24
C GLU A 116 -45.02 -5.54 -5.32
N LYS A 117 -44.07 -6.39 -5.72
CA LYS A 117 -44.32 -7.48 -6.69
C LYS A 117 -45.43 -8.45 -6.29
N VAL A 118 -45.62 -8.70 -5.00
CA VAL A 118 -46.74 -9.53 -4.51
C VAL A 118 -48.07 -8.77 -4.65
N LEU A 119 -48.10 -7.48 -4.33
CA LEU A 119 -49.30 -6.64 -4.40
C LEU A 119 -49.70 -6.30 -5.84
N ASP A 120 -48.75 -6.28 -6.77
CA ASP A 120 -48.98 -6.12 -8.20
C ASP A 120 -49.43 -7.43 -8.88
N GLY A 121 -49.35 -8.55 -8.16
CA GLY A 121 -49.77 -9.87 -8.64
C GLY A 121 -48.72 -10.64 -9.45
N ASP A 122 -47.47 -10.15 -9.53
CA ASP A 122 -46.35 -10.82 -10.19
C ASP A 122 -45.91 -12.09 -9.43
N ILE A 123 -46.05 -12.08 -8.10
CA ILE A 123 -45.70 -13.21 -7.23
C ILE A 123 -46.97 -13.81 -6.64
N LYS A 124 -47.37 -14.98 -7.14
CA LYS A 124 -48.62 -15.65 -6.73
C LYS A 124 -48.40 -16.79 -5.76
N THR A 125 -47.17 -17.33 -5.71
CA THR A 125 -46.86 -18.49 -4.88
C THR A 125 -45.79 -18.19 -3.83
N HIS A 126 -45.89 -18.89 -2.69
CA HIS A 126 -44.87 -18.81 -1.65
C HIS A 126 -43.50 -19.34 -2.10
N LYS A 127 -43.47 -20.25 -3.09
CA LYS A 127 -42.20 -20.77 -3.63
C LYS A 127 -41.45 -19.67 -4.39
N GLU A 128 -42.13 -18.97 -5.29
CA GLU A 128 -41.57 -17.84 -6.04
C GLU A 128 -41.07 -16.74 -5.10
N TYR A 129 -41.87 -16.39 -4.10
CA TYR A 129 -41.49 -15.40 -3.09
C TYR A 129 -40.17 -15.77 -2.39
N LYS A 130 -40.04 -17.02 -1.94
CA LYS A 130 -38.84 -17.48 -1.22
C LYS A 130 -37.61 -17.58 -2.10
N GLU A 131 -37.78 -17.94 -3.36
CA GLU A 131 -36.66 -18.00 -4.29
C GLU A 131 -36.14 -16.58 -4.60
N LEU A 132 -37.03 -15.62 -4.86
CA LEU A 132 -36.64 -14.22 -5.06
C LEU A 132 -36.03 -13.61 -3.79
N GLU A 133 -36.58 -13.90 -2.60
CA GLU A 133 -35.98 -13.50 -1.33
C GLU A 133 -34.56 -14.02 -1.17
N ARG A 134 -34.31 -15.27 -1.56
CA ARG A 134 -32.98 -15.89 -1.52
C ARG A 134 -32.02 -15.22 -2.51
N GLN A 135 -32.47 -14.97 -3.74
CA GLN A 135 -31.67 -14.31 -4.77
C GLN A 135 -31.27 -12.89 -4.37
N LEU A 136 -32.21 -12.12 -3.81
CA LEU A 136 -31.92 -10.76 -3.33
C LEU A 136 -30.89 -10.77 -2.21
N LYS A 137 -31.04 -11.66 -1.21
CA LYS A 137 -30.05 -11.80 -0.13
C LYS A 137 -28.68 -12.19 -0.65
N GLN A 138 -28.61 -13.14 -1.58
CA GLN A 138 -27.35 -13.55 -2.19
C GLN A 138 -26.69 -12.40 -2.97
N ARG A 139 -27.48 -11.62 -3.72
CA ARG A 139 -27.00 -10.43 -4.44
C ARG A 139 -26.45 -9.38 -3.47
N ASP A 140 -27.16 -9.12 -2.37
CA ASP A 140 -26.73 -8.13 -1.36
C ASP A 140 -25.45 -8.59 -0.64
N GLU A 141 -25.33 -9.87 -0.32
CA GLU A 141 -24.10 -10.45 0.23
C GLU A 141 -22.92 -10.32 -0.74
N GLN A 142 -23.12 -10.61 -2.03
CA GLN A 142 -22.08 -10.44 -3.06
C GLN A 142 -21.68 -8.97 -3.22
N ASN A 143 -22.66 -8.06 -3.23
CA ASN A 143 -22.39 -6.62 -3.31
C ASN A 143 -21.59 -6.14 -2.09
N ALA A 144 -21.94 -6.59 -0.88
CA ALA A 144 -21.20 -6.25 0.33
C ALA A 144 -19.75 -6.76 0.29
N GLN A 145 -19.53 -7.99 -0.23
CA GLN A 145 -18.19 -8.53 -0.42
C GLN A 145 -17.37 -7.73 -1.44
N LEU A 146 -17.98 -7.38 -2.58
CA LEU A 146 -17.33 -6.56 -3.62
C LEU A 146 -17.00 -5.17 -3.09
N GLN A 147 -17.92 -4.54 -2.35
CA GLN A 147 -17.68 -3.24 -1.73
C GLN A 147 -16.51 -3.30 -0.75
N SER A 148 -16.42 -4.34 0.07
CA SER A 148 -15.28 -4.55 0.96
C SER A 148 -13.95 -4.71 0.20
N GLN A 149 -13.95 -5.44 -0.92
CA GLN A 149 -12.76 -5.59 -1.76
C GLN A 149 -12.34 -4.26 -2.41
N VAL A 150 -13.32 -3.46 -2.88
CA VAL A 150 -13.06 -2.13 -3.44
C VAL A 150 -12.45 -1.21 -2.38
N GLU A 151 -12.99 -1.19 -1.16
CA GLU A 151 -12.43 -0.41 -0.05
C GLU A 151 -10.99 -0.83 0.31
N GLN A 152 -10.71 -2.13 0.30
CA GLN A 152 -9.34 -2.64 0.54
C GLN A 152 -8.39 -2.22 -0.58
N ALA A 153 -8.83 -2.33 -1.84
CA ALA A 153 -8.04 -1.92 -3.00
C ALA A 153 -7.73 -0.41 -2.94
N GLN A 154 -8.72 0.42 -2.63
CA GLN A 154 -8.54 1.87 -2.46
C GLN A 154 -7.54 2.22 -1.36
N ARG A 155 -7.63 1.55 -0.19
CA ARG A 155 -6.63 1.73 0.88
C ARG A 155 -5.23 1.32 0.43
N SER A 156 -5.10 0.21 -0.30
CA SER A 156 -3.80 -0.24 -0.81
C SER A 156 -3.22 0.72 -1.84
N GLU A 157 -4.06 1.29 -2.70
CA GLU A 157 -3.67 2.30 -3.69
C GLU A 157 -3.21 3.59 -3.00
N GLU A 158 -3.93 4.04 -1.96
CA GLU A 158 -3.55 5.22 -1.18
C GLU A 158 -2.19 5.03 -0.48
N ILE A 159 -1.95 3.86 0.11
CA ILE A 159 -0.65 3.52 0.70
C ILE A 159 0.45 3.53 -0.35
N ALA A 160 0.21 2.92 -1.52
CA ALA A 160 1.20 2.89 -2.61
C ALA A 160 1.51 4.29 -3.13
N LYS A 161 0.50 5.15 -3.30
CA LYS A 161 0.70 6.56 -3.68
C LYS A 161 1.54 7.31 -2.67
N LYS A 162 1.25 7.15 -1.37
CA LYS A 162 2.04 7.78 -0.31
C LYS A 162 3.49 7.30 -0.31
N GLN A 163 3.73 6.00 -0.51
CA GLN A 163 5.09 5.46 -0.62
C GLN A 163 5.86 6.02 -1.82
N LEU A 164 5.17 6.24 -2.95
CA LEU A 164 5.77 6.88 -4.13
C LEU A 164 6.10 8.35 -3.86
N GLU A 165 5.20 9.11 -3.25
CA GLU A 165 5.44 10.50 -2.85
C GLU A 165 6.60 10.61 -1.84
N ASP A 166 6.65 9.72 -0.85
CA ASP A 166 7.75 9.62 0.11
C ASP A 166 9.08 9.24 -0.57
N ALA A 167 9.05 8.44 -1.64
CA ALA A 167 10.25 8.05 -2.38
C ALA A 167 10.75 9.17 -3.31
N GLU A 168 9.85 9.88 -3.98
CA GLU A 168 10.16 11.03 -4.83
C GLU A 168 10.70 12.23 -4.03
N SER A 169 10.25 12.38 -2.78
CA SER A 169 10.72 13.44 -1.88
C SER A 169 12.01 13.12 -1.12
N ARG A 170 12.50 11.87 -1.15
CA ARG A 170 13.78 11.50 -0.54
C ARG A 170 14.94 11.95 -1.41
N GLU A 171 15.87 12.70 -0.82
CA GLU A 171 17.16 12.97 -1.46
C GLU A 171 17.94 11.65 -1.63
N PRO A 172 18.69 11.47 -2.72
CA PRO A 172 19.47 10.26 -2.95
C PRO A 172 20.49 10.08 -1.81
N GLU A 173 20.45 8.94 -1.12
CA GLU A 173 21.51 8.55 -0.19
C GLU A 173 22.81 8.35 -0.98
N VAL A 174 23.69 9.35 -0.95
CA VAL A 174 25.05 9.25 -1.48
C VAL A 174 25.87 8.40 -0.52
N ILE A 175 26.01 7.11 -0.82
CA ILE A 175 26.99 6.25 -0.14
C ILE A 175 28.37 6.59 -0.71
N GLU A 176 29.08 7.52 -0.07
CA GLU A 176 30.48 7.79 -0.41
C GLU A 176 31.34 6.58 -0.04
N LYS A 177 31.58 5.71 -1.02
CA LYS A 177 32.58 4.65 -0.91
C LYS A 177 33.95 5.29 -1.12
N TYR A 178 34.63 5.62 -0.02
CA TYR A 178 36.02 6.07 -0.09
C TYR A 178 36.87 4.99 -0.80
N MET A 179 37.48 5.37 -1.91
CA MET A 179 38.48 4.57 -2.62
C MET A 179 39.80 5.33 -2.51
N GLU A 180 40.79 4.69 -1.89
CA GLU A 180 42.16 5.20 -1.90
C GLU A 180 42.63 5.25 -3.37
N PRO A 181 43.11 6.41 -3.88
CA PRO A 181 43.61 6.53 -5.24
C PRO A 181 44.73 5.50 -5.49
N GLU A 182 44.76 4.88 -6.67
CA GLU A 182 45.74 3.84 -7.02
C GLU A 182 47.19 4.31 -6.87
N ASP A 183 47.43 5.61 -7.00
CA ASP A 183 48.74 6.26 -6.93
C ASP A 183 49.12 6.78 -5.54
N TYR A 184 48.23 6.71 -4.53
CA TYR A 184 48.48 7.27 -3.21
C TYR A 184 49.73 6.69 -2.55
N GLN A 185 49.87 5.36 -2.57
CA GLN A 185 51.04 4.67 -2.01
C GLN A 185 52.32 4.99 -2.81
N SER A 186 52.21 5.16 -4.13
CA SER A 186 53.33 5.52 -4.99
C SER A 186 53.84 6.93 -4.69
N ILE A 187 52.93 7.90 -4.54
CA ILE A 187 53.26 9.29 -4.19
C ILE A 187 53.84 9.38 -2.78
N LYS A 188 53.26 8.63 -1.82
CA LYS A 188 53.76 8.58 -0.44
C LYS A 188 55.21 8.10 -0.39
N ASN A 189 55.52 6.98 -1.06
CA ASN A 189 56.87 6.45 -1.12
C ASN A 189 57.85 7.40 -1.82
N MET A 190 57.40 8.09 -2.87
CA MET A 190 58.21 9.08 -3.58
C MET A 190 58.53 10.29 -2.69
N ASN A 191 57.57 10.77 -1.91
CA ASN A 191 57.79 11.87 -0.95
C ASN A 191 58.77 11.47 0.16
N GLU A 192 58.62 10.27 0.73
CA GLU A 192 59.57 9.75 1.73
C GLU A 192 60.99 9.65 1.16
N HIS A 193 61.12 9.21 -0.09
CA HIS A 193 62.42 9.16 -0.77
C HIS A 193 63.01 10.56 -0.98
N LEU A 194 62.23 11.52 -1.49
CA LEU A 194 62.67 12.90 -1.69
C LEU A 194 63.07 13.58 -0.37
N GLU A 195 62.37 13.31 0.72
CA GLU A 195 62.76 13.79 2.05
C GLU A 195 64.11 13.22 2.49
N SER A 196 64.32 11.93 2.27
CA SER A 196 65.60 11.28 2.59
C SER A 196 66.76 11.84 1.77
N GLU A 197 66.55 12.12 0.48
CA GLU A 197 67.57 12.74 -0.38
C GLU A 197 67.87 14.18 0.06
N ARG A 198 66.84 14.96 0.37
CA ARG A 198 67.03 16.33 0.88
C ARG A 198 67.85 16.35 2.16
N GLU A 199 67.60 15.43 3.07
CA GLU A 199 68.37 15.34 4.32
C GLU A 199 69.81 14.89 4.07
N TYR A 200 70.02 13.97 3.12
CA TYR A 200 71.36 13.57 2.68
C TYR A 200 72.17 14.76 2.12
N TYR A 201 71.62 15.51 1.16
CA TYR A 201 72.31 16.65 0.57
C TYR A 201 72.55 17.78 1.58
N LYS A 202 71.64 17.95 2.54
CA LYS A 202 71.83 18.92 3.62
C LYS A 202 73.04 18.55 4.50
N LYS A 203 73.15 17.29 4.92
CA LYS A 203 74.33 16.82 5.66
C LYS A 203 75.61 16.98 4.86
N LEU A 204 75.60 16.59 3.59
CA LEU A 204 76.75 16.74 2.71
C LEU A 204 77.18 18.22 2.58
N ALA A 205 76.23 19.14 2.46
CA ALA A 205 76.51 20.57 2.40
C ALA A 205 77.05 21.12 3.74
N ASP A 206 76.55 20.63 4.88
CA ASP A 206 77.03 21.02 6.20
C ASP A 206 78.45 20.49 6.46
N ASP A 207 78.73 19.23 6.09
CA ASP A 207 80.07 18.63 6.16
C ASP A 207 81.07 19.42 5.30
N PHE A 208 80.68 19.76 4.07
CA PHE A 208 81.49 20.57 3.16
C PHE A 208 81.79 21.97 3.74
N ARG A 209 80.80 22.64 4.33
CA ARG A 209 80.99 23.94 4.99
C ARG A 209 81.97 23.84 6.16
N ASN A 210 81.89 22.78 6.95
CA ASN A 210 82.79 22.56 8.08
C ASN A 210 84.22 22.30 7.60
N GLU A 211 84.42 21.48 6.56
CA GLU A 211 85.76 21.20 6.01
C GLU A 211 86.43 22.44 5.41
N VAL A 212 85.68 23.27 4.68
CA VAL A 212 86.18 24.56 4.16
C VAL A 212 86.57 25.50 5.31
N LYS A 213 85.79 25.53 6.39
CA LYS A 213 86.08 26.35 7.58
C LYS A 213 87.34 25.86 8.30
N ASP A 214 87.49 24.56 8.48
CA ASP A 214 88.67 23.97 9.12
C ASP A 214 89.95 24.22 8.30
N MET A 215 89.87 24.28 6.97
CA MET A 215 90.98 24.66 6.09
C MET A 215 91.34 26.15 6.19
N MET A 216 90.36 27.04 6.38
CA MET A 216 90.61 28.47 6.59
C MET A 216 91.26 28.78 7.94
N ASP A 217 91.03 27.94 8.95
CA ASP A 217 91.57 28.11 10.30
C ASP A 217 92.95 27.44 10.53
N GLN A 218 93.58 26.84 9.50
CA GLN A 218 94.97 26.32 9.59
C GLN A 218 96.02 27.45 9.53
N PRO A 219 96.96 27.56 10.49
CA PRO A 219 98.01 28.57 10.45
C PRO A 219 99.20 28.12 9.58
N SER A 220 99.39 28.78 8.43
CA SER A 220 100.62 28.64 7.63
C SER A 220 101.83 29.24 8.37
N ASN A 221 102.86 28.41 8.57
CA ASN A 221 104.12 28.76 9.23
C ASN A 221 104.95 29.79 8.43
N ALA A 222 105.39 30.85 9.14
CA ALA A 222 106.55 31.73 8.96
C ALA A 222 107.23 31.89 7.57
N ALA A 223 107.25 33.11 7.02
CA ALA A 223 108.48 33.85 6.65
C ALA A 223 108.15 35.25 6.08
N THR A 224 109.03 36.21 6.34
CA THR A 224 108.95 37.62 5.98
C THR A 224 109.32 37.97 4.53
N PHE A 225 108.64 39.01 4.01
CA PHE A 225 109.07 40.07 3.06
C PHE A 225 109.12 39.85 1.52
N THR A 226 108.49 40.84 0.86
CA THR A 226 108.81 41.54 -0.41
C THR A 226 108.36 41.02 -1.79
N LYS A 227 107.53 41.88 -2.41
CA LYS A 227 107.32 42.20 -3.86
C LYS A 227 106.81 41.12 -4.82
N GLU A 228 105.69 41.49 -5.46
CA GLU A 228 105.15 41.08 -6.77
C GLU A 228 104.98 39.58 -7.05
N ASN A 229 103.72 39.19 -7.30
CA ASN A 229 103.22 37.85 -7.65
C ASN A 229 103.25 36.81 -6.52
N ASP A 230 102.23 36.82 -5.67
CA ASP A 230 101.78 35.61 -4.98
C ASP A 230 100.26 35.54 -5.12
N ASN A 231 99.81 34.83 -6.15
CA ASN A 231 98.48 34.25 -6.14
C ASN A 231 98.57 33.19 -5.03
N GLU A 232 97.92 33.41 -3.88
CA GLU A 232 97.70 32.31 -2.93
C GLU A 232 97.19 31.14 -3.76
N ASP A 233 97.94 30.02 -3.77
CA ASP A 233 97.55 28.88 -4.57
C ASP A 233 96.33 28.24 -3.93
N TYR A 234 95.18 28.86 -4.19
CA TYR A 234 93.86 28.40 -3.80
C TYR A 234 93.43 27.23 -4.68
N THR A 235 94.25 26.75 -5.63
CA THR A 235 93.92 25.60 -6.47
C THR A 235 93.49 24.37 -5.66
N PRO A 236 94.10 24.02 -4.51
CA PRO A 236 93.62 22.93 -3.66
C PRO A 236 92.21 23.20 -3.08
N ILE A 237 91.94 24.44 -2.66
CA ILE A 237 90.64 24.87 -2.11
C ILE A 237 89.58 24.92 -3.23
N LEU A 238 89.92 25.46 -4.39
CA LEU A 238 89.07 25.56 -5.58
C LEU A 238 88.74 24.18 -6.16
N LEU A 239 89.71 23.27 -6.27
CA LEU A 239 89.47 21.88 -6.70
C LEU A 239 88.53 21.15 -5.75
N LYS A 240 88.68 21.36 -4.43
CA LYS A 240 87.84 20.72 -3.43
C LYS A 240 86.44 21.34 -3.34
N ILE A 241 86.27 22.63 -3.64
CA ILE A 241 84.97 23.28 -3.87
C ILE A 241 84.27 22.74 -5.13
N LEU A 242 85.05 22.35 -6.14
CA LEU A 242 84.53 21.80 -7.40
C LEU A 242 84.19 20.30 -7.31
N GLU A 243 84.80 19.52 -6.40
CA GLU A 243 84.53 18.08 -6.22
C GLU A 243 83.05 17.74 -5.95
N PRO A 244 82.36 18.38 -4.98
CA PRO A 244 80.93 18.17 -4.76
C PRO A 244 80.09 18.56 -5.98
N SER A 245 80.55 19.56 -6.74
CA SER A 245 79.91 20.02 -7.98
C SER A 245 80.04 18.97 -9.09
N GLU A 246 81.19 18.31 -9.21
CA GLU A 246 81.40 17.21 -10.16
C GLU A 246 80.61 15.96 -9.78
N LEU A 247 80.53 15.63 -8.48
CA LEU A 247 79.73 14.51 -7.98
C LEU A 247 78.23 14.77 -8.15
N PHE A 248 77.80 16.01 -7.92
CA PHE A 248 76.44 16.49 -8.21
C PHE A 248 76.11 16.41 -9.70
N ILE A 249 77.03 16.84 -10.59
CA ILE A 249 76.87 16.76 -12.05
C ILE A 249 76.88 15.30 -12.54
N GLN A 250 77.71 14.42 -11.99
CA GLN A 250 77.75 12.99 -12.29
C GLN A 250 76.45 12.29 -11.88
N ASN A 251 75.94 12.59 -10.69
CA ASN A 251 74.69 12.02 -10.21
C ASN A 251 73.49 12.53 -11.05
N TYR A 252 73.49 13.81 -11.43
CA TYR A 252 72.49 14.37 -12.37
C TYR A 252 72.58 13.76 -13.78
N LYS A 253 73.79 13.51 -14.31
CA LYS A 253 73.99 12.83 -15.60
C LYS A 253 73.47 11.38 -15.59
N ASN A 254 73.55 10.69 -14.46
CA ASN A 254 73.04 9.32 -14.33
C ASN A 254 71.50 9.26 -14.22
N HIS A 255 70.86 10.36 -13.81
CA HIS A 255 69.39 10.44 -13.66
C HIS A 255 68.68 11.24 -14.76
N ILE A 256 69.41 11.90 -15.65
CA ILE A 256 68.87 12.64 -16.78
C ILE A 256 69.69 12.32 -18.02
N SER A 257 69.11 11.56 -18.97
CA SER A 257 69.83 11.27 -20.21
C SER A 257 70.04 12.55 -21.00
N GLU A 258 71.27 12.78 -21.45
CA GLU A 258 71.67 13.92 -22.28
C GLU A 258 70.75 14.05 -23.52
N GLN A 259 70.30 12.90 -24.05
CA GLN A 259 69.34 12.80 -25.14
C GLN A 259 67.95 13.36 -24.79
N GLU A 260 67.48 13.17 -23.56
CA GLU A 260 66.16 13.62 -23.13
C GLU A 260 66.13 15.13 -22.92
N VAL A 261 67.24 15.73 -22.47
CA VAL A 261 67.40 17.18 -22.37
C VAL A 261 67.48 17.81 -23.76
N ILE A 262 68.26 17.21 -24.67
CA ILE A 262 68.32 17.65 -26.08
C ILE A 262 66.92 17.60 -26.71
N ASN A 263 66.19 16.49 -26.55
CA ASN A 263 64.83 16.36 -27.08
C ASN A 263 63.87 17.41 -26.51
N LYS A 264 63.96 17.73 -25.20
CA LYS A 264 63.13 18.76 -24.57
C LYS A 264 63.49 20.16 -25.10
N LEU A 265 64.77 20.46 -25.28
CA LEU A 265 65.25 21.73 -25.83
C LEU A 265 64.85 21.89 -27.31
N GLU A 266 64.97 20.85 -28.12
CA GLU A 266 64.51 20.85 -29.52
C GLU A 266 63.01 21.08 -29.62
N LYS A 267 62.22 20.49 -28.72
CA LYS A 267 60.76 20.68 -28.66
C LYS A 267 60.40 22.13 -28.30
N ILE A 268 61.18 22.78 -27.42
CA ILE A 268 61.01 24.19 -27.06
C ILE A 268 61.42 25.09 -28.24
N ILE A 269 62.56 24.83 -28.88
CA ILE A 269 63.04 25.59 -30.06
C ILE A 269 62.04 25.49 -31.21
N LYS A 270 61.43 24.31 -31.43
CA LYS A 270 60.39 24.13 -32.46
C LYS A 270 59.16 24.98 -32.17
N LYS A 271 58.68 24.99 -30.92
CA LYS A 271 57.55 25.83 -30.49
C LYS A 271 57.82 27.33 -30.66
N LEU A 272 59.06 27.76 -30.44
CA LEU A 272 59.47 29.16 -30.60
C LEU A 272 59.63 29.59 -32.07
N LYS A 273 59.80 28.65 -33.00
CA LYS A 273 59.86 28.92 -34.46
C LYS A 273 58.50 28.87 -35.15
N GLU A 274 57.47 28.36 -34.47
CA GLU A 274 56.09 28.28 -34.95
C GLU A 274 55.23 29.48 -34.49
N GLN A 275 55.81 30.45 -33.77
CA GLN A 275 55.24 31.77 -33.44
C GLN A 275 55.89 32.87 -34.28
#